data_AF-G3EHY2-F1
#
_entry.id   AF-G3EHY2-F1
#
_cell.length_a   1.000
_cell.length_b   1.000
_cell.length_c   1.000
_cell.angle_alpha   90.00
_cell.angle_beta   90.00
_cell.angle_gamma   90.00
#
_symmetry.space_group_name_H-M   'P 1'
#
loop_
_entity.id
_entity.type
_entity.pdbx_description
1 polymer ?
#
loop_
_entity_poly.entity_id
_entity_poly.type
_entity_poly.pdbx_seq_one_letter_code
_entity_poly.pdbx_strand_id
1 'polypeptide(L)'
;GVGVSCVNALSEWLRLTVRRDGKKHFMEFSRGVVQNREIVEGNGMQYSPMPVVGNTENRGTEVHFLADATIFGNVEFHYDILAKRMRELSFLNNGVRIRLTDQRTGKEDDFAFAGGVKGFVEYINKAKQVLHPTVFHATGERENVTVEVAMQW
;
A
#
# COMPACT_ATOMS: atom_id res chain seq x y z
N GLY A 1 -0.85 14.72 3.58
CA GLY A 1 -0.85 13.56 4.49
C GLY A 1 -2.22 13.30 5.07
N VAL A 2 -3.21 12.97 4.25
CA VAL A 2 -4.60 12.70 4.69
C VAL A 2 -5.08 11.29 4.38
N GLY A 3 -4.36 10.53 3.54
CA GLY A 3 -4.84 9.23 3.03
C GLY A 3 -5.14 8.23 4.14
N VAL A 4 -4.17 7.95 5.01
CA VAL A 4 -4.35 6.96 6.09
C VAL A 4 -5.36 7.40 7.15
N SER A 5 -5.47 8.71 7.41
CA SER A 5 -6.48 9.24 8.34
C SER A 5 -7.89 9.10 7.77
N CYS A 6 -8.07 9.29 6.46
CA CYS A 6 -9.35 9.01 5.80
C CYS A 6 -9.70 7.52 5.87
N VAL A 7 -8.74 6.63 5.59
CA VAL A 7 -8.96 5.17 5.74
C VAL A 7 -9.40 4.84 7.17
N ASN A 8 -8.71 5.38 8.18
CA ASN A 8 -9.06 5.17 9.59
C ASN A 8 -10.48 5.68 9.93
N ALA A 9 -10.83 6.89 9.48
CA ALA A 9 -12.14 7.48 9.75
C ALA A 9 -13.30 6.72 9.08
N LEU A 10 -13.04 6.08 7.93
CA LEU A 10 -14.03 5.35 7.14
C LEU A 10 -14.01 3.84 7.42
N SER A 11 -13.25 3.39 8.41
CA SER A 11 -13.17 1.99 8.81
C SER A 11 -14.03 1.74 10.05
N GLU A 12 -14.73 0.61 10.09
CA GLU A 12 -15.37 0.13 11.31
C GLU A 12 -14.31 -0.07 12.40
N TRP A 13 -13.22 -0.76 12.03
CA TRP A 13 -12.03 -0.87 12.85
C TRP A 13 -10.76 -0.82 12.00
N LEU A 14 -9.67 -0.35 12.60
CA LEU A 14 -8.32 -0.36 12.03
C LEU A 14 -7.32 -0.83 13.09
N ARG A 15 -6.48 -1.79 12.72
CA ARG A 15 -5.38 -2.32 13.52
C ARG A 15 -4.06 -1.90 12.89
N LEU A 16 -3.23 -1.23 13.68
CA LEU A 16 -1.93 -0.73 13.27
C LEU A 16 -0.84 -1.47 14.03
N THR A 17 0.04 -2.16 13.32
CA THR A 17 1.26 -2.74 13.89
C THR A 17 2.49 -2.04 13.32
N VAL A 18 3.30 -1.45 14.17
CA VAL A 18 4.56 -0.77 13.77
C VAL A 18 5.73 -1.53 14.38
N ARG A 19 6.72 -1.88 13.55
CA ARG A 19 7.94 -2.57 13.96
C ARG A 19 9.12 -1.64 13.69
N ARG A 20 9.72 -1.10 14.75
CA ARG A 20 10.78 -0.07 14.68
C ARG A 20 11.65 -0.10 15.94
N ASP A 21 12.94 0.17 15.78
CA ASP A 21 13.91 0.32 16.89
C ASP A 21 13.91 -0.90 17.84
N GLY A 22 13.84 -2.11 17.28
CA GLY A 22 13.81 -3.37 18.02
C GLY A 22 12.47 -3.67 18.71
N LYS A 23 11.46 -2.80 18.58
CA LYS A 23 10.18 -2.88 19.28
C LYS A 23 9.01 -3.05 18.31
N LYS A 24 8.05 -3.86 18.73
CA LYS A 24 6.74 -4.02 18.10
C LYS A 24 5.72 -3.20 18.88
N HIS A 25 5.03 -2.33 18.18
CA HIS A 25 3.96 -1.50 18.71
C HIS A 25 2.63 -1.92 18.09
N PHE A 26 1.55 -1.78 18.84
CA PHE A 26 0.20 -2.09 18.38
C PHE A 26 -0.79 -1.03 18.85
N MET A 27 -1.72 -0.66 17.98
CA MET A 27 -2.84 0.22 18.31
C MET A 27 -4.08 -0.20 17.52
N GLU A 28 -5.24 -0.11 18.13
CA GLU A 28 -6.53 -0.35 17.50
C GLU A 28 -7.37 0.92 17.50
N PHE A 29 -8.16 1.09 16.44
CA PHE A 29 -9.09 2.19 16.25
C PHE A 29 -10.46 1.62 15.91
N SER A 30 -11.50 2.31 16.35
CA SER A 30 -12.89 2.07 15.95
C SER A 30 -13.46 3.36 15.40
N ARG A 31 -13.88 3.38 14.13
CA ARG A 31 -14.41 4.57 13.45
C ARG A 31 -13.54 5.82 13.65
N GLY A 32 -12.23 5.67 13.48
CA GLY A 32 -11.25 6.75 13.65
C GLY A 32 -10.81 7.04 15.09
N VAL A 33 -11.47 6.48 16.11
CA VAL A 33 -11.16 6.75 17.53
C VAL A 33 -10.22 5.68 18.08
N VAL A 34 -9.12 6.10 18.72
CA VAL A 34 -8.16 5.19 19.38
C VAL A 34 -8.86 4.41 20.49
N GLN A 35 -8.67 3.09 20.50
CA GLN A 35 -9.17 2.20 21.54
C GLN A 35 -8.11 1.93 22.61
N ASN A 36 -8.54 1.72 23.85
CA ASN A 36 -7.69 1.32 24.98
C ASN A 36 -6.44 2.20 25.16
N ARG A 37 -6.60 3.51 24.92
CA ARG A 37 -5.48 4.45 24.95
C ARG A 37 -4.97 4.59 26.39
N GLU A 38 -3.68 4.42 26.59
CA GLU A 38 -3.04 4.74 27.87
C GLU A 38 -2.81 6.26 27.92
N ILE A 39 -3.18 6.91 29.02
CA ILE A 39 -2.88 8.33 29.24
C ILE A 39 -1.77 8.45 30.26
N VAL A 40 -0.70 9.11 29.85
CA VAL A 40 0.47 9.37 30.66
C VAL A 40 0.60 10.88 30.84
N GLU A 41 0.91 11.29 32.07
CA GLU A 41 1.29 12.66 32.38
C GLU A 41 2.81 12.77 32.43
N GLY A 42 3.35 13.72 31.66
CA GLY A 42 4.78 14.01 31.67
C GLY A 42 5.02 15.44 31.19
N ASN A 43 6.00 16.13 31.77
CA ASN A 43 6.36 17.51 31.43
C ASN A 43 5.16 18.50 31.46
N GLY A 44 4.20 18.29 32.37
CA GLY A 44 3.00 19.12 32.48
C GLY A 44 1.97 18.92 31.36
N MET A 45 2.09 17.88 30.53
CA MET A 45 1.16 17.55 29.45
C MET A 45 0.67 16.10 29.56
N GLN A 46 -0.61 15.89 29.27
CA GLN A 46 -1.17 14.55 29.06
C GLN A 46 -0.98 14.12 27.61
N TYR A 47 -0.42 12.92 27.41
CA TYR A 47 -0.28 12.31 26.09
C TYR A 47 -0.56 10.81 26.13
N SER A 48 -0.74 10.22 24.96
CA SER A 48 -1.01 8.79 24.81
C SER A 48 0.06 8.13 23.94
N PRO A 49 1.08 7.50 24.54
CA PRO A 49 2.12 6.82 23.78
C PRO A 49 1.56 5.55 23.13
N MET A 50 2.12 5.16 21.98
CA MET A 50 1.75 3.91 21.32
C MET A 50 2.30 2.71 22.11
N PRO A 51 1.45 1.78 22.59
CA PRO A 51 1.88 0.67 23.42
C PRO A 51 2.93 -0.21 22.73
N VAL A 52 3.94 -0.66 23.51
CA VAL A 52 4.90 -1.67 23.08
C VAL A 52 4.35 -3.04 23.45
N VAL A 53 4.18 -3.91 22.46
CA VAL A 53 3.64 -5.27 22.64
C VAL A 53 4.70 -6.37 22.56
N GLY A 54 5.96 -6.01 22.35
CA GLY A 54 7.08 -6.95 22.39
C GLY A 54 8.31 -6.46 21.62
N ASN A 55 9.34 -7.31 21.55
CA ASN A 55 10.54 -7.06 20.76
C ASN A 55 10.39 -7.65 19.34
N THR A 56 11.17 -7.13 18.39
CA THR A 56 11.19 -7.62 17.01
C THR A 56 12.50 -7.28 16.31
N GLU A 57 13.00 -8.18 15.47
CA GLU A 57 14.15 -7.93 14.58
C GLU A 57 13.72 -7.33 13.24
N ASN A 58 12.41 -7.35 12.94
CA ASN A 58 11.85 -6.85 11.70
C ASN A 58 11.60 -5.34 11.75
N ARG A 59 11.50 -4.72 10.57
CA ARG A 59 11.10 -3.32 10.41
C ARG A 59 9.96 -3.21 9.41
N GLY A 60 8.98 -2.36 9.71
CA GLY A 60 7.87 -2.08 8.79
C GLY A 60 6.58 -1.67 9.50
N THR A 61 5.58 -1.34 8.69
CA THR A 61 4.25 -0.95 9.15
C THR A 61 3.22 -1.85 8.49
N GLU A 62 2.30 -2.36 9.29
CA GLU A 62 1.18 -3.19 8.87
C GLU A 62 -0.10 -2.46 9.25
N VAL A 63 -0.97 -2.24 8.27
CA VAL A 63 -2.27 -1.62 8.44
C VAL A 63 -3.31 -2.64 7.99
N HIS A 64 -4.17 -3.04 8.92
CA HIS A 64 -5.26 -3.97 8.67
C HIS A 64 -6.55 -3.28 9.07
N PHE A 65 -7.52 -3.19 8.17
CA PHE A 65 -8.75 -2.45 8.41
C PHE A 65 -9.95 -3.15 7.80
N LEU A 66 -11.12 -2.84 8.34
CA LEU A 66 -12.41 -3.21 7.78
C LEU A 66 -13.19 -1.95 7.46
N ALA A 67 -13.61 -1.78 6.21
CA ALA A 67 -14.42 -0.64 5.80
C ALA A 67 -15.78 -0.64 6.52
N ASP A 68 -16.27 0.54 6.92
CA ASP A 68 -17.53 0.66 7.65
C ASP A 68 -18.74 0.41 6.73
N ALA A 69 -19.45 -0.70 6.96
CA ALA A 69 -20.64 -1.06 6.18
C ALA A 69 -21.80 -0.04 6.31
N THR A 70 -21.83 0.79 7.36
CA THR A 70 -22.82 1.86 7.47
C THR A 70 -22.54 3.03 6.51
N ILE A 71 -21.30 3.16 6.05
CA ILE A 71 -20.86 4.16 5.07
C ILE A 71 -20.92 3.59 3.65
N PHE A 72 -20.42 2.37 3.45
CA PHE A 72 -20.24 1.76 2.13
C PHE A 72 -21.35 0.77 1.72
N GLY A 73 -22.24 0.38 2.63
CA GLY A 73 -23.24 -0.65 2.37
C GLY A 73 -22.61 -2.04 2.30
N ASN A 74 -22.81 -2.73 1.17
CA ASN A 74 -22.19 -4.03 0.94
C ASN A 74 -20.69 -3.87 0.62
N VAL A 75 -19.82 -4.34 1.52
CA VAL A 75 -18.37 -4.23 1.37
C VAL A 75 -17.80 -5.51 0.75
N GLU A 76 -17.43 -5.44 -0.53
CA GLU A 76 -16.73 -6.52 -1.22
C GLU A 76 -15.45 -6.01 -1.88
N PHE A 77 -14.33 -6.66 -1.58
CA PHE A 77 -13.05 -6.40 -2.23
C PHE A 77 -12.87 -7.33 -3.43
N HIS A 78 -12.83 -6.77 -4.63
CA HIS A 78 -12.60 -7.51 -5.86
C HIS A 78 -11.10 -7.68 -6.12
N TYR A 79 -10.65 -8.94 -6.16
CA TYR A 79 -9.25 -9.29 -6.35
C TYR A 79 -8.65 -8.67 -7.61
N ASP A 80 -9.36 -8.75 -8.74
CA ASP A 80 -8.81 -8.32 -10.03
C ASP A 80 -8.58 -6.80 -10.11
N ILE A 81 -9.39 -6.01 -9.38
CA ILE A 81 -9.20 -4.56 -9.25
C ILE A 81 -7.89 -4.27 -8.50
N LEU A 82 -7.66 -4.94 -7.37
CA LEU A 82 -6.44 -4.80 -6.58
C LEU A 82 -5.22 -5.33 -7.34
N ALA A 83 -5.32 -6.50 -7.97
CA ALA A 83 -4.25 -7.13 -8.73
C ALA A 83 -3.79 -6.24 -9.88
N LYS A 84 -4.73 -5.62 -10.61
CA LYS A 84 -4.40 -4.64 -11.65
C LYS A 84 -3.57 -3.49 -11.07
N ARG A 85 -4.00 -2.89 -9.97
CA ARG A 85 -3.29 -1.76 -9.36
C ARG A 85 -1.92 -2.14 -8.80
N MET A 86 -1.81 -3.29 -8.13
CA MET A 86 -0.54 -3.80 -7.60
C MET A 86 0.46 -4.11 -8.71
N ARG A 87 -0.01 -4.69 -9.82
CA ARG A 87 0.80 -4.92 -11.01
C ARG A 87 1.33 -3.61 -11.60
N GLU A 88 0.48 -2.60 -11.79
CA GLU A 88 0.90 -1.27 -12.25
C GLU A 88 2.01 -0.69 -11.34
N LEU A 89 1.81 -0.74 -10.02
CA LEU A 89 2.78 -0.24 -9.06
C LEU A 89 4.12 -0.98 -9.11
N SER A 90 4.11 -2.30 -9.34
CA SER A 90 5.35 -3.08 -9.43
C SER A 90 6.22 -2.68 -10.63
N PHE A 91 5.60 -2.30 -11.77
CA PHE A 91 6.36 -1.76 -12.90
C PHE A 91 6.93 -0.37 -12.60
N LEU A 92 6.17 0.48 -11.91
CA LEU A 92 6.59 1.84 -11.56
C LEU A 92 7.67 1.87 -10.47
N ASN A 93 7.74 0.84 -9.63
CA ASN A 93 8.69 0.74 -8.52
C ASN A 93 9.63 -0.43 -8.75
N ASN A 94 10.55 -0.25 -9.71
CA ASN A 94 11.51 -1.28 -10.07
C ASN A 94 12.32 -1.74 -8.84
N GLY A 95 12.36 -3.05 -8.60
CA GLY A 95 13.02 -3.66 -7.43
C GLY A 95 12.13 -3.82 -6.19
N VAL A 96 10.86 -3.39 -6.22
CA VAL A 96 9.90 -3.66 -5.15
C VAL A 96 9.10 -4.92 -5.46
N ARG A 97 9.16 -5.91 -4.57
CA ARG A 97 8.31 -7.10 -4.61
C ARG A 97 6.95 -6.79 -3.97
N ILE A 98 5.87 -7.02 -4.71
CA ILE A 98 4.50 -6.84 -4.22
C ILE A 98 3.78 -8.18 -4.28
N ARG A 99 3.31 -8.67 -3.14
CA ARG A 99 2.50 -9.89 -3.05
C ARG A 99 1.05 -9.53 -2.74
N LEU A 100 0.12 -10.11 -3.49
CA LEU A 100 -1.31 -10.00 -3.24
C LEU A 100 -1.88 -11.39 -2.98
N THR A 101 -2.55 -11.56 -1.84
CA THR A 101 -3.14 -12.85 -1.43
C THR A 101 -4.62 -12.66 -1.09
N ASP A 102 -5.49 -13.46 -1.69
CA ASP A 102 -6.90 -13.58 -1.30
C ASP A 102 -7.09 -14.77 -0.35
N GLN A 103 -7.25 -14.49 0.93
CA GLN A 103 -7.44 -15.54 1.94
C GLN A 103 -8.79 -16.28 1.82
N ARG A 104 -9.76 -15.76 1.05
CA ARG A 104 -11.06 -16.42 0.85
C ARG A 104 -10.96 -17.61 -0.10
N THR A 105 -10.09 -17.50 -1.11
CA THR A 105 -9.97 -18.48 -2.20
C THR A 105 -8.60 -19.15 -2.25
N GLY A 106 -7.60 -18.59 -1.54
CA GLY A 106 -6.20 -19.02 -1.62
C GLY A 106 -5.46 -18.51 -2.87
N LYS A 107 -6.10 -17.69 -3.71
CA LYS A 107 -5.46 -17.10 -4.90
C LYS A 107 -4.34 -16.15 -4.47
N GLU A 108 -3.19 -16.27 -5.11
CA GLU A 108 -2.02 -15.41 -4.84
C GLU A 108 -1.36 -15.00 -6.16
N ASP A 109 -0.92 -13.74 -6.22
CA ASP A 109 -0.01 -13.24 -7.24
C ASP A 109 1.22 -12.61 -6.58
N ASP A 110 2.39 -12.90 -7.16
CA ASP A 110 3.68 -12.31 -6.75
C ASP A 110 4.20 -11.44 -7.90
N PHE A 111 4.14 -10.12 -7.72
CA PHE A 111 4.56 -9.13 -8.69
C PHE A 111 5.98 -8.67 -8.37
N ALA A 112 6.94 -9.23 -9.11
CA ALA A 112 8.36 -8.85 -9.09
C ALA A 112 8.82 -8.49 -10.50
N PHE A 113 8.08 -7.61 -11.18
CA PHE A 113 8.38 -7.25 -12.55
C PHE A 113 9.59 -6.31 -12.63
N ALA A 114 10.48 -6.62 -13.57
CA ALA A 114 11.58 -5.76 -13.97
C ALA A 114 11.23 -5.07 -15.30
N GLY A 115 11.83 -3.90 -15.56
CA GLY A 115 11.73 -3.22 -16.86
C GLY A 115 10.97 -1.89 -16.87
N GLY A 116 10.58 -1.37 -15.70
CA GLY A 116 10.05 0.00 -15.57
C GLY A 116 8.77 0.24 -16.38
N VAL A 117 8.55 1.49 -16.80
CA VAL A 117 7.40 1.85 -17.65
C VAL A 117 7.45 1.21 -19.04
N LYS A 118 8.63 0.85 -19.55
CA LYS A 118 8.75 0.12 -20.82
C LYS A 118 8.11 -1.26 -20.72
N GLY A 119 8.46 -2.03 -19.70
CA GLY A 119 7.86 -3.34 -19.42
C GLY A 119 6.35 -3.25 -19.17
N PHE A 120 5.88 -2.13 -18.61
CA PHE A 120 4.46 -1.87 -18.43
C PHE A 120 3.72 -1.70 -19.77
N VAL A 121 4.27 -0.95 -20.72
CA VAL A 121 3.71 -0.79 -22.07
C VAL A 121 3.66 -2.13 -22.80
N GLU A 122 4.74 -2.91 -22.75
CA GLU A 122 4.80 -4.26 -23.32
C GLU A 122 3.72 -5.16 -22.74
N TYR A 123 3.48 -5.07 -21.42
CA TYR A 123 2.44 -5.83 -20.74
C TYR A 123 1.03 -5.43 -21.20
N ILE A 124 0.70 -4.14 -21.23
CA ILE A 124 -0.64 -3.66 -21.64
C ILE A 124 -0.94 -4.03 -23.10
N ASN A 125 0.09 -4.02 -23.96
CA ASN A 125 -0.08 -4.31 -25.38
C ASN A 125 -0.19 -5.79 -25.72
N LYS A 126 -0.02 -6.73 -24.77
CA LYS A 126 -0.18 -8.18 -25.02
C LYS A 126 -1.55 -8.55 -25.60
N ALA A 127 -2.59 -7.79 -25.27
CA ALA A 127 -3.95 -8.01 -25.75
C ALA A 127 -4.32 -7.14 -26.97
N LYS A 128 -3.35 -6.45 -27.56
CA LYS A 128 -3.55 -5.50 -28.67
C LYS A 128 -2.66 -5.87 -29.85
N GLN A 129 -3.05 -5.42 -31.04
CA GLN A 129 -2.19 -5.48 -32.21
C GLN A 129 -1.30 -4.24 -32.23
N VAL A 130 0.02 -4.43 -32.07
CA VAL A 130 1.01 -3.35 -32.14
C VAL A 130 1.36 -3.02 -33.58
N LEU A 131 1.59 -1.75 -33.88
CA LEU A 131 1.93 -1.25 -35.23
C LEU A 131 3.43 -1.30 -35.51
N HIS A 132 4.26 -1.30 -34.47
CA HIS A 132 5.73 -1.36 -34.59
C HIS A 132 6.36 -2.16 -33.44
N PRO A 133 7.49 -2.85 -33.69
CA PRO A 133 8.06 -3.80 -32.73
C PRO A 133 8.77 -3.12 -31.54
N THR A 134 9.28 -1.90 -31.72
CA THR A 134 10.11 -1.23 -30.71
C THR A 134 9.29 -0.28 -29.87
N VAL A 135 9.19 -0.51 -28.56
CA VAL A 135 8.61 0.46 -27.61
C VAL A 135 9.55 1.67 -27.50
N PHE A 136 9.01 2.87 -27.71
CA PHE A 136 9.75 4.10 -27.40
C PHE A 136 9.90 4.20 -25.88
N HIS A 137 11.11 4.47 -25.41
CA HIS A 137 11.41 4.71 -24.00
C HIS A 137 12.44 5.83 -23.88
N ALA A 138 12.22 6.74 -22.94
CA ALA A 138 13.13 7.84 -22.65
C ALA A 138 13.12 8.16 -21.16
N THR A 139 14.30 8.49 -20.64
CA THR A 139 14.49 9.03 -19.29
C THR A 139 15.23 10.36 -19.41
N GLY A 140 14.89 11.33 -18.56
CA GLY A 140 15.56 12.62 -18.50
C GLY A 140 15.44 13.22 -17.11
N GLU A 141 16.41 14.02 -16.74
CA GLU A 141 16.39 14.76 -15.48
C GLU A 141 16.72 16.22 -15.76
N ARG A 142 15.93 17.13 -15.18
CA ARG A 142 16.19 18.56 -15.22
C ARG A 142 15.68 19.19 -13.94
N GLU A 143 16.49 20.06 -13.32
CA GLU A 143 16.09 20.82 -12.12
C GLU A 143 15.58 19.90 -10.99
N ASN A 144 16.25 18.77 -10.76
CA ASN A 144 15.87 17.70 -9.81
C ASN A 144 14.50 17.05 -10.09
N VAL A 145 13.95 17.21 -11.29
CA VAL A 145 12.75 16.51 -11.76
C VAL A 145 13.17 15.43 -12.74
N THR A 146 12.95 14.18 -12.35
CA THR A 146 13.12 13.02 -13.24
C THR A 146 11.82 12.75 -13.99
N VAL A 147 11.92 12.59 -15.30
CA VAL A 147 10.81 12.20 -16.17
C VAL A 147 11.19 10.89 -16.87
N GLU A 148 10.30 9.92 -16.81
CA GLU A 148 10.42 8.65 -17.52
C GLU A 148 9.15 8.42 -18.36
N VAL A 149 9.32 8.13 -19.65
CA VAL A 149 8.22 7.94 -20.60
C VAL A 149 8.43 6.66 -21.39
N ALA A 150 7.36 5.87 -21.56
CA ALA A 150 7.29 4.83 -22.58
C ALA A 150 5.98 4.89 -23.36
N MET A 151 6.02 4.61 -24.65
CA MET A 151 4.84 4.53 -25.51
C MET A 151 5.04 3.60 -26.71
N GLN A 152 3.93 3.06 -27.20
CA GLN A 152 3.86 2.22 -28.38
C GLN A 152 2.44 2.30 -28.95
N TRP A 153 2.34 2.36 -30.27
CA TRP A 153 1.08 2.37 -31.01
C TRP A 153 0.66 0.96 -31.43
#